data_AF-A0A838ILJ0-F1
#
_entry.id   AF-A0A838ILJ0-F1
#
_cell.length_a   1.000
_cell.length_b   1.000
_cell.length_c   1.000
_cell.angle_alpha   90.00
_cell.angle_beta   90.00
_cell.angle_gamma   90.00
#
_symmetry.space_group_name_H-M   'P 1'
#
loop_
_entity.id
_entity.type
_entity.pdbx_description
1 polymer ?
#
loop_
_entity_poly.entity_id
_entity_poly.type
_entity_poly.pdbx_seq_one_letter_code
_entity_poly.pdbx_strand_id
1 'polypeptide(L)'
;MKSLVFVVLAAVSFIGCDAKQAPVAVEPVAAENLDAMVEVTPVGNAFDPAIRPEQLPDGVFYCDMGTVHYARAEKGDNKCPLCNMFLTHKRGAGVAEEKGGHDHDHDHDHDHDHE
;
A
#
# COMPACT_ATOMS: atom_id res chain seq x y z
N MET A 1 22.96 11.36 -69.65
CA MET A 1 21.61 11.07 -69.09
C MET A 1 21.48 12.01 -67.90
N LYS A 2 20.87 13.21 -68.07
CA LYS A 2 19.46 13.50 -67.69
C LYS A 2 19.19 13.07 -66.24
N SER A 3 18.82 13.89 -65.27
CA SER A 3 18.16 15.19 -65.30
C SER A 3 17.94 15.69 -63.86
N LEU A 4 17.92 17.02 -63.72
CA LEU A 4 17.11 17.89 -62.83
C LEU A 4 17.16 17.70 -61.29
N VAL A 5 17.51 18.68 -60.45
CA VAL A 5 17.04 20.08 -60.28
C VAL A 5 15.61 20.17 -59.71
N PHE A 6 15.57 20.49 -58.39
CA PHE A 6 14.54 21.22 -57.63
C PHE A 6 13.17 20.55 -57.44
N VAL A 7 12.68 20.52 -56.19
CA VAL A 7 11.47 21.24 -55.74
C VAL A 7 11.39 21.14 -54.21
N VAL A 8 11.48 22.30 -53.58
CA VAL A 8 11.01 22.59 -52.21
C VAL A 8 9.50 22.38 -52.19
N LEU A 9 8.97 21.58 -51.27
CA LEU A 9 7.57 21.67 -50.89
C LEU A 9 7.42 21.41 -49.39
N ALA A 10 7.16 22.51 -48.71
CA ALA A 10 6.81 22.61 -47.32
C ALA A 10 5.48 21.89 -47.02
N ALA A 11 5.41 21.27 -45.84
CA ALA A 11 4.17 21.13 -45.10
C ALA A 11 4.49 21.26 -43.61
N VAL A 12 4.67 22.50 -43.17
CA VAL A 12 4.51 22.88 -41.76
C VAL A 12 3.01 23.08 -41.55
N SER A 13 2.41 22.27 -40.69
CA SER A 13 1.03 22.37 -40.24
C SER A 13 0.93 21.52 -38.97
N PHE A 14 0.40 21.95 -37.84
CA PHE A 14 -0.08 23.23 -37.33
C PHE A 14 -0.35 22.93 -35.84
N ILE A 15 -0.09 23.91 -34.96
CA ILE A 15 -0.97 24.31 -33.85
C ILE A 15 -1.24 23.28 -32.74
N GLY A 16 -0.85 23.62 -31.51
CA GLY A 16 -1.49 23.02 -30.34
C GLY A 16 -0.95 23.40 -28.97
N CYS A 17 -1.08 24.68 -28.60
CA CYS A 17 -1.30 25.18 -27.23
C CYS A 17 -0.28 24.91 -26.10
N ASP A 18 0.35 26.01 -25.71
CA ASP A 18 0.77 26.33 -24.35
C ASP A 18 -0.37 26.06 -23.34
N ALA A 19 -0.15 25.12 -22.41
CA ALA A 19 -0.96 24.97 -21.21
C ALA A 19 -0.10 24.38 -20.08
N LYS A 20 0.67 25.27 -19.49
CA LYS A 20 0.92 25.36 -18.05
C LYS A 20 -0.18 24.67 -17.21
N GLN A 21 0.06 23.43 -16.80
CA GLN A 21 -0.68 22.83 -15.69
C GLN A 21 0.27 22.57 -14.54
N ALA A 22 0.28 23.53 -13.62
CA ALA A 22 0.82 23.44 -12.28
C ALA A 22 0.02 22.37 -11.46
N PRO A 23 0.53 21.98 -10.28
CA PRO A 23 0.41 20.64 -9.70
C PRO A 23 -1.03 20.20 -9.49
N VAL A 24 -1.27 18.91 -9.73
CA VAL A 24 -2.49 18.23 -9.31
C VAL A 24 -2.57 18.33 -7.79
N ALA A 25 -3.40 19.25 -7.33
CA ALA A 25 -3.89 19.30 -5.97
C ALA A 25 -4.65 17.99 -5.72
N VAL A 26 -4.02 17.09 -5.00
CA VAL A 26 -4.64 15.88 -4.46
C VAL A 26 -5.12 16.20 -3.06
N GLU A 27 -6.34 16.71 -2.97
CA GLU A 27 -7.16 16.75 -1.75
C GLU A 27 -8.65 16.66 -2.16
N PRO A 28 -9.55 16.17 -1.31
CA PRO A 28 -9.55 14.87 -0.65
C PRO A 28 -10.87 14.14 -0.97
N VAL A 29 -10.82 12.93 -1.54
CA VAL A 29 -12.06 12.15 -1.72
C VAL A 29 -12.38 11.44 -0.42
N ALA A 30 -13.11 12.16 0.43
CA ALA A 30 -13.81 11.63 1.57
C ALA A 30 -14.82 10.55 1.13
N ALA A 31 -14.64 9.37 1.74
CA ALA A 31 -15.67 8.44 2.19
C ALA A 31 -17.02 8.38 1.47
N GLU A 32 -17.28 7.27 0.76
CA GLU A 32 -18.47 6.42 0.99
C GLU A 32 -18.51 5.22 0.03
N ASN A 33 -18.10 4.05 0.51
CA ASN A 33 -18.62 2.75 0.08
C ASN A 33 -18.32 1.76 1.21
N LEU A 34 -19.30 1.58 2.10
CA LEU A 34 -19.20 0.77 3.32
C LEU A 34 -19.35 -0.74 3.07
N ASP A 35 -19.49 -1.21 1.82
CA ASP A 35 -19.79 -2.61 1.52
C ASP A 35 -18.96 -3.22 0.36
N ALA A 36 -18.00 -2.46 -0.20
CA ALA A 36 -17.06 -2.98 -1.18
C ALA A 36 -15.78 -3.40 -0.46
N MET A 37 -15.41 -4.68 -0.55
CA MET A 37 -14.08 -5.15 -0.11
C MET A 37 -13.01 -4.21 -0.66
N VAL A 38 -12.19 -3.67 0.23
CA VAL A 38 -11.20 -2.66 -0.16
C VAL A 38 -10.13 -3.33 -1.01
N GLU A 39 -9.84 -2.76 -2.18
CA GLU A 39 -8.80 -3.28 -3.04
C GLU A 39 -7.41 -3.04 -2.42
N VAL A 40 -6.64 -4.12 -2.32
CA VAL A 40 -5.29 -4.11 -1.76
C VAL A 40 -4.32 -4.49 -2.86
N THR A 41 -3.36 -3.63 -3.19
CA THR A 41 -2.35 -3.94 -4.21
C THR A 41 -1.27 -4.90 -3.67
N PRO A 42 -0.51 -5.57 -4.54
CA PRO A 42 0.59 -6.45 -4.14
C PRO A 42 1.67 -5.74 -3.30
N VAL A 43 2.05 -4.54 -3.71
CA VAL A 43 3.08 -3.71 -3.05
C VAL A 43 2.53 -3.04 -1.77
N GLY A 44 1.22 -2.83 -1.73
CA GLY A 44 0.50 -2.23 -0.63
C GLY A 44 0.16 -0.78 -0.83
N ASN A 45 -0.86 -0.35 -0.12
CA ASN A 45 -1.40 1.01 -0.16
C ASN A 45 -1.68 1.50 1.25
N ALA A 46 -1.44 2.79 1.47
CA ALA A 46 -1.87 3.48 2.67
C ALA A 46 -3.36 3.81 2.58
N PHE A 47 -4.06 3.74 3.70
CA PHE A 47 -5.46 4.12 3.82
C PHE A 47 -5.56 5.36 4.70
N ASP A 48 -5.97 6.46 4.08
CA ASP A 48 -6.31 7.72 4.75
C ASP A 48 -7.67 8.20 4.21
N PRO A 49 -8.75 8.13 5.01
CA PRO A 49 -8.80 7.73 6.41
C PRO A 49 -8.54 6.23 6.62
N ALA A 50 -8.05 5.87 7.82
CA ALA A 50 -7.82 4.48 8.19
C ALA A 50 -9.12 3.66 8.19
N ILE A 51 -9.02 2.39 7.77
CA ILE A 51 -10.16 1.47 7.60
C ILE A 51 -10.16 0.38 8.69
N ARG A 52 -11.21 -0.44 8.72
CA ARG A 52 -11.32 -1.58 9.64
C ARG A 52 -10.78 -2.88 9.02
N PRO A 53 -10.20 -3.80 9.80
CA PRO A 53 -9.71 -5.09 9.29
C PRO A 53 -10.79 -5.92 8.58
N GLU A 54 -12.05 -5.78 9.00
CA GLU A 54 -13.19 -6.45 8.39
C GLU A 54 -13.42 -6.07 6.92
N GLN A 55 -12.95 -4.90 6.49
CA GLN A 55 -13.12 -4.40 5.12
C GLN A 55 -12.03 -4.92 4.17
N LEU A 56 -10.98 -5.54 4.73
CA LEU A 56 -9.90 -6.11 3.94
C LEU A 56 -10.29 -7.47 3.36
N PRO A 57 -9.85 -7.80 2.13
CA PRO A 57 -10.00 -9.14 1.59
C PRO A 57 -9.15 -10.14 2.37
N ASP A 58 -9.55 -11.40 2.36
CA ASP A 58 -8.75 -12.47 2.96
C ASP A 58 -7.45 -12.70 2.18
N GLY A 59 -6.40 -13.15 2.87
CA GLY A 59 -5.08 -13.41 2.31
C GLY A 59 -4.15 -12.20 2.25
N VAL A 60 -4.56 -11.04 2.75
CA VAL A 60 -3.72 -9.83 2.76
C VAL A 60 -2.98 -9.63 4.07
N PHE A 61 -1.86 -8.93 4.00
CA PHE A 61 -1.06 -8.49 5.13
C PHE A 61 -1.37 -7.03 5.44
N TYR A 62 -1.72 -6.71 6.68
CA TYR A 62 -2.15 -5.38 7.07
C TYR A 62 -1.52 -4.94 8.39
N CYS A 63 -1.35 -3.63 8.56
CA CYS A 63 -0.82 -3.08 9.81
C CYS A 63 -1.96 -2.81 10.78
N ASP A 64 -2.01 -3.57 11.87
CA ASP A 64 -2.99 -3.38 12.94
C ASP A 64 -2.44 -2.42 14.00
N MET A 65 -3.03 -1.24 14.09
CA MET A 65 -2.80 -0.28 15.19
C MET A 65 -4.12 0.07 15.92
N GLY A 66 -5.09 -0.84 15.89
CA GLY A 66 -6.51 -0.58 16.22
C GLY A 66 -7.37 -0.13 15.02
N THR A 67 -6.75 0.47 14.01
CA THR A 67 -7.30 0.66 12.65
C THR A 67 -6.23 0.35 11.61
N VAL A 68 -6.64 0.00 10.40
CA VAL A 68 -5.75 -0.32 9.29
C VAL A 68 -5.43 0.95 8.51
N HIS A 69 -4.18 1.37 8.58
CA HIS A 69 -3.66 2.49 7.78
C HIS A 69 -2.82 2.01 6.59
N TYR A 70 -2.51 0.71 6.51
CA TYR A 70 -1.75 0.12 5.41
C TYR A 70 -2.09 -1.35 5.26
N ALA A 71 -2.26 -1.82 4.03
CA ALA A 71 -2.31 -3.24 3.71
C ALA A 71 -1.68 -3.53 2.35
N ARG A 72 -1.24 -4.78 2.16
CA ARG A 72 -0.66 -5.32 0.93
C ARG A 72 -1.04 -6.78 0.73
N ALA A 73 -1.12 -7.25 -0.51
CA ALA A 73 -1.44 -8.65 -0.79
C ALA A 73 -0.21 -9.56 -0.60
N GLU A 74 1.00 -9.08 -0.88
CA GLU A 74 2.20 -9.89 -0.76
C GLU A 74 2.83 -9.82 0.63
N LYS A 75 3.40 -10.94 1.11
CA LYS A 75 4.07 -10.94 2.42
C LYS A 75 5.22 -9.95 2.50
N GLY A 76 5.95 -9.74 1.40
CA GLY A 76 7.14 -8.90 1.34
C GLY A 76 8.12 -9.18 2.49
N ASP A 77 8.66 -8.11 3.07
CA ASP A 77 9.51 -8.08 4.27
C ASP A 77 8.75 -8.25 5.60
N ASN A 78 7.44 -8.53 5.54
CA ASN A 78 6.49 -8.57 6.65
C ASN A 78 6.49 -7.32 7.57
N LYS A 79 6.96 -6.17 7.09
CA LYS A 79 6.94 -4.90 7.83
C LYS A 79 6.15 -3.83 7.09
N CYS A 80 5.50 -2.97 7.87
CA CYS A 80 4.86 -1.77 7.37
C CYS A 80 5.94 -0.74 7.00
N PRO A 81 5.98 -0.22 5.77
CA PRO A 81 6.97 0.77 5.37
C PRO A 81 6.76 2.15 6.03
N LEU A 82 5.59 2.38 6.66
CA LEU A 82 5.24 3.67 7.26
C LEU A 82 5.64 3.76 8.73
N CYS A 83 5.39 2.70 9.51
CA CYS A 83 5.66 2.67 10.95
C CYS A 83 6.66 1.59 11.37
N ASN A 84 7.16 0.79 10.42
CA ASN A 84 8.14 -0.28 10.63
C ASN A 84 7.67 -1.40 11.59
N MET A 85 6.36 -1.47 11.87
CA MET A 85 5.73 -2.54 12.63
C MET A 85 5.53 -3.80 11.77
N PHE A 86 5.38 -4.96 12.41
CA PHE A 86 5.08 -6.21 11.72
C PHE A 86 3.64 -6.23 11.19
N LEU A 87 3.43 -6.78 10.00
CA LEU A 87 2.12 -6.90 9.39
C LEU A 87 1.41 -8.19 9.84
N THR A 88 0.14 -8.04 10.19
CA THR A 88 -0.78 -9.14 10.51
C THR A 88 -1.34 -9.73 9.23
N HIS A 89 -1.38 -11.06 9.13
CA HIS A 89 -1.96 -11.75 7.97
C HIS A 89 -3.44 -12.04 8.22
N LYS A 90 -4.33 -11.47 7.39
CA LYS A 90 -5.77 -11.79 7.42
C LYS A 90 -5.99 -13.16 6.80
N ARG A 91 -5.90 -14.22 7.59
CA ARG A 91 -6.28 -15.55 7.09
C ARG A 91 -7.78 -15.63 6.85
N GLY A 92 -8.14 -16.09 5.65
CA GLY A 92 -9.50 -16.55 5.41
C GLY A 92 -9.85 -17.67 6.39
N ALA A 93 -11.13 -17.74 6.76
CA ALA A 93 -11.67 -18.77 7.64
C ALA A 93 -11.45 -20.17 7.05
N GLY A 94 -10.30 -20.78 7.33
CA GLY A 94 -9.92 -22.07 6.73
C GLY A 94 -8.47 -22.52 6.93
N VAL A 95 -7.58 -21.68 7.45
CA VAL A 95 -6.16 -22.06 7.67
C VAL A 95 -5.73 -21.75 9.11
N ALA A 96 -5.56 -22.78 9.94
CA ALA A 96 -5.19 -22.67 11.36
C ALA A 96 -3.84 -21.98 11.59
N GLU A 97 -3.84 -20.88 12.35
CA GLU A 97 -2.66 -20.05 12.68
C GLU A 97 -1.49 -20.84 13.30
N GLU A 98 -0.31 -20.73 12.69
CA GLU A 98 0.94 -20.90 13.40
C GLU A 98 1.16 -19.62 14.19
N LYS A 99 0.88 -19.70 15.48
CA LYS A 99 1.15 -18.65 16.45
C LYS A 99 2.64 -18.30 16.37
N GLY A 100 2.96 -17.11 15.88
CA GLY A 100 4.24 -16.47 16.17
C GLY A 100 4.27 -16.12 17.65
N GLY A 101 4.59 -17.12 18.48
CA GLY A 101 4.82 -16.95 19.91
C GLY A 101 6.06 -16.08 20.10
N HIS A 102 5.85 -14.89 20.63
CA HIS A 102 6.93 -14.10 21.20
C HIS A 102 6.98 -14.44 22.69
N ASP A 103 7.68 -15.52 23.01
CA ASP A 103 8.01 -15.88 24.38
C ASP A 103 9.02 -14.85 24.90
N HIS A 104 8.52 -13.89 25.67
CA HIS A 104 9.35 -13.05 26.53
C HIS A 104 9.52 -13.79 27.86
N ASP A 105 10.57 -14.61 27.96
CA ASP A 105 11.06 -15.08 29.24
C ASP A 105 11.52 -13.87 30.08
N HIS A 106 10.66 -13.45 31.00
CA HIS A 106 11.02 -12.54 32.08
C HIS A 106 11.59 -13.37 33.24
N ASP A 107 12.90 -13.63 33.21
CA ASP A 107 13.65 -14.01 34.41
C ASP A 107 13.65 -12.83 35.39
N HIS A 108 12.67 -12.84 36.29
CA HIS A 108 12.67 -12.09 37.53
C HIS A 108 12.84 -13.06 38.70
N ASP A 109 14.05 -13.62 38.85
CA ASP A 109 14.43 -14.22 40.12
C ASP A 109 14.77 -13.07 41.10
N HIS A 110 13.78 -12.79 41.94
CA HIS A 110 13.96 -12.02 43.15
C HIS A 110 14.53 -12.93 44.23
N ASP A 111 15.69 -12.54 44.77
CA ASP A 111 16.29 -13.05 46.00
C ASP A 111 15.23 -13.35 47.08
N HIS A 112 15.19 -14.60 47.54
CA HIS A 112 14.59 -14.97 48.82
C HIS A 112 15.59 -15.77 49.65
N ASP A 113 16.34 -15.01 50.43
CA ASP A 113 17.03 -15.42 51.65
C ASP A 113 16.05 -16.16 52.58
N HIS A 114 16.39 -17.38 53.00
CA HIS A 114 15.76 -18.06 54.15
C HIS A 114 16.75 -19.02 54.82
N GLU A 115 17.31 -18.51 55.93
CA GLU A 115 17.70 -19.18 57.19
C GLU A 115 18.81 -20.24 57.21
#